data_AF-M6FPW7-F1
#
_entry.id   AF-M6FPW7-F1
#
_cell.length_a   1.000
_cell.length_b   1.000
_cell.length_c   1.000
_cell.angle_alpha   90.00
_cell.angle_beta   90.00
_cell.angle_gamma   90.00
#
_symmetry.space_group_name_H-M   'P 1'
#
loop_
_entity.id
_entity.type
_entity.pdbx_description
1 polymer ?
#
loop_
_entity_poly.entity_id
_entity_poly.type
_entity_poly.pdbx_seq_one_letter_code
_entity_poly.pdbx_strand_id
1 'polypeptide(L)'
;MLNAGYVPIGIRSVKDALILIILEKAQLIKDDKNFLIRSEKLKFTAPRIILLRDYYRVPPRKDRVSRENIFQRDNYHCVYCEKNFQVQSSLSTT
;
A
#
# COMPACT_ATOMS: atom_id res chain seq x y z
N MET A 1 4.08 26.11 3.99
CA MET A 1 3.92 24.80 3.31
C MET A 1 5.06 23.90 3.76
N LEU A 2 4.81 22.99 4.70
CA LEU A 2 5.85 22.18 5.37
C LEU A 2 5.55 20.68 5.16
N ASN A 3 5.67 20.25 3.90
CA ASN A 3 5.89 18.88 3.42
C ASN A 3 5.43 18.80 1.95
N ALA A 4 6.32 19.16 1.01
CA ALA A 4 6.10 19.08 -0.44
C ALA A 4 7.12 18.14 -1.10
N GLY A 5 7.54 17.08 -0.40
CA GLY A 5 8.36 16.04 -0.99
C GLY A 5 7.50 15.28 -1.99
N TYR A 6 7.60 15.57 -3.29
CA TYR A 6 7.00 14.83 -4.40
C TYR A 6 7.65 13.43 -4.54
N VAL A 7 7.73 12.70 -3.43
CA VAL A 7 8.36 11.39 -3.32
C VAL A 7 7.33 10.34 -3.72
N PRO A 8 7.70 9.38 -4.60
CA PRO A 8 6.78 8.32 -5.00
C PRO A 8 6.46 7.38 -3.81
N ILE A 9 5.19 7.34 -3.42
CA ILE A 9 4.70 6.48 -2.31
C ILE A 9 4.40 5.05 -2.78
N GLY A 10 3.96 4.88 -4.02
CA GLY A 10 3.64 3.58 -4.58
C GLY A 10 2.72 3.66 -5.80
N ILE A 11 2.46 2.50 -6.39
CA ILE A 11 1.57 2.34 -7.54
C ILE A 11 0.18 1.98 -7.04
N ARG A 12 -0.85 2.62 -7.60
CA ARG A 12 -2.26 2.35 -7.33
C ARG A 12 -2.98 2.00 -8.63
N SER A 13 -4.12 1.32 -8.51
CA SER A 13 -5.01 1.13 -9.64
C SER A 13 -5.65 2.47 -10.05
N VAL A 14 -6.08 2.57 -11.31
CA VAL A 14 -6.81 3.74 -11.83
C VAL A 14 -8.08 3.99 -11.01
N LYS A 15 -8.78 2.93 -10.60
CA LYS A 15 -9.98 3.00 -9.76
C LYS A 15 -9.69 3.65 -8.41
N ASP A 16 -8.65 3.18 -7.70
CA ASP A 16 -8.30 3.73 -6.38
C ASP A 16 -7.85 5.18 -6.47
N ALA A 17 -7.08 5.51 -7.52
CA ALA A 17 -6.64 6.87 -7.77
C ALA A 17 -7.84 7.82 -8.01
N LEU A 18 -8.83 7.37 -8.79
CA LEU A 18 -10.06 8.13 -9.03
C LEU A 18 -10.85 8.34 -7.74
N ILE A 19 -11.00 7.30 -6.91
CA ILE A 19 -11.67 7.39 -5.62
C ILE A 19 -11.01 8.45 -4.73
N LEU A 20 -9.67 8.47 -4.67
CA LEU A 20 -8.94 9.46 -3.88
C LEU A 20 -9.12 10.89 -4.39
N ILE A 21 -9.21 11.09 -5.72
CA ILE A 21 -9.50 12.40 -6.31
C ILE A 21 -10.93 12.84 -5.97
N ILE A 22 -11.91 11.95 -6.15
CA ILE A 22 -13.34 12.24 -5.91
C ILE A 22 -13.60 12.55 -4.43
N LEU A 23 -12.94 11.83 -3.53
CA LEU A 23 -13.00 12.08 -2.09
C LEU A 23 -12.15 13.29 -1.65
N GLU A 24 -11.57 14.03 -2.60
CA GLU A 24 -10.72 15.18 -2.36
C GLU A 24 -9.50 14.91 -1.46
N LYS A 25 -9.03 13.66 -1.43
CA LYS A 25 -7.83 13.22 -0.68
C LYS A 25 -6.56 13.30 -1.51
N ALA A 26 -6.69 13.47 -2.82
CA ALA A 26 -5.58 13.59 -3.74
C ALA A 26 -5.84 14.64 -4.82
N GLN A 27 -4.76 15.23 -5.33
CA GLN A 27 -4.75 16.12 -6.48
C GLN A 27 -4.26 15.36 -7.71
N LEU A 28 -4.93 15.56 -8.85
CA LEU A 28 -4.46 15.07 -10.14
C LEU A 28 -3.25 15.88 -10.62
N ILE A 29 -2.14 15.19 -10.89
CA ILE A 29 -0.92 15.81 -11.41
C ILE A 29 -0.75 15.52 -12.91
N LYS A 30 -1.05 14.30 -13.33
CA LYS A 30 -0.97 13.88 -14.73
C LYS A 30 -2.07 12.89 -15.06
N ASP A 31 -2.72 13.07 -16.19
CA ASP A 31 -3.76 12.21 -16.73
C ASP A 31 -3.42 11.67 -18.12
N ASP A 32 -4.28 10.77 -18.59
CA ASP A 32 -4.34 10.31 -19.96
C ASP A 32 -5.62 10.82 -20.62
N LYS A 33 -5.49 11.84 -21.48
CA LYS A 33 -6.62 12.50 -22.14
C LYS A 33 -7.34 11.60 -23.16
N ASN A 34 -6.68 10.54 -23.63
CA ASN A 34 -7.25 9.60 -24.60
C ASN A 34 -8.12 8.53 -23.93
N PHE A 35 -8.06 8.42 -22.60
CA PHE A 35 -8.83 7.44 -21.84
C PHE A 35 -9.85 8.13 -20.94
N LEU A 36 -11.13 8.03 -21.30
CA LEU A 36 -12.24 8.66 -20.60
C LEU A 36 -13.03 7.64 -19.78
N ILE A 37 -13.09 7.90 -18.47
CA ILE A 37 -13.92 7.20 -17.49
C ILE A 37 -15.23 7.98 -17.35
N ARG A 38 -16.37 7.29 -17.47
CA ARG A 38 -17.69 7.92 -17.43
C ARG A 38 -18.54 7.35 -16.30
N SER A 39 -19.34 8.22 -15.71
CA SER A 39 -20.48 7.92 -14.83
C SER A 39 -21.72 8.58 -15.43
N GLU A 40 -22.90 8.31 -14.89
CA GLU A 40 -24.14 8.98 -15.29
C GLU A 40 -24.00 10.51 -15.23
N LYS A 41 -23.38 11.03 -14.17
CA LYS A 41 -23.29 12.47 -13.90
C LYS A 41 -21.91 13.07 -14.12
N LEU A 42 -20.87 12.24 -14.27
CA LEU A 42 -19.48 12.68 -14.23
C LEU A 42 -18.65 12.09 -15.37
N LYS A 43 -17.60 12.82 -15.76
CA LYS A 43 -16.61 12.36 -16.74
C LYS A 43 -15.21 12.71 -16.23
N PHE A 44 -14.30 11.76 -16.29
CA PHE A 44 -12.92 11.90 -15.84
C PHE A 44 -11.96 11.35 -16.89
N THR A 45 -10.76 11.92 -16.99
CA THR A 45 -9.63 11.29 -17.67
C THR A 45 -8.96 10.29 -16.74
N ALA A 46 -8.27 9.29 -17.29
CA ALA A 46 -7.58 8.31 -16.44
C ALA A 46 -6.39 8.96 -15.71
N PRO A 47 -6.35 8.97 -14.37
CA PRO A 47 -5.19 9.45 -13.63
C PRO A 47 -3.96 8.56 -13.86
N ARG A 48 -2.82 9.18 -14.18
CA ARG A 48 -1.50 8.54 -14.22
C ARG A 48 -0.63 8.88 -13.03
N ILE A 49 -0.71 10.13 -12.56
CA ILE A 49 0.03 10.59 -11.38
C ILE A 49 -0.93 11.41 -10.51
N ILE A 50 -1.02 11.04 -9.24
CA ILE A 50 -1.77 11.78 -8.22
C ILE A 50 -0.85 12.13 -7.06
N LEU A 51 -1.12 13.26 -6.41
CA LEU A 51 -0.44 13.70 -5.20
C LEU A 51 -1.43 13.61 -4.03
N LEU A 52 -1.08 12.89 -2.97
CA LEU A 52 -1.90 12.84 -1.76
C LEU A 52 -1.84 14.20 -1.04
N ARG A 53 -2.99 14.72 -0.58
CA ARG A 53 -3.04 15.99 0.17
C ARG A 53 -2.43 15.85 1.57
N ASP A 54 -2.72 14.73 2.23
CA ASP A 54 -2.18 14.41 3.54
C ASP A 54 -1.15 13.29 3.44
N TYR A 55 0.01 13.53 4.02
CA TYR A 55 1.03 12.50 4.17
C TYR A 55 0.64 11.58 5.34
N TYR A 56 -0.11 10.53 5.05
CA TYR A 56 -0.21 9.41 5.99
C TYR A 56 1.16 8.76 6.05
N ARG A 57 1.79 8.81 7.24
CA ARG A 57 3.05 8.15 7.56
C ARG A 57 2.95 6.71 7.08
N VAL A 58 3.50 6.42 5.90
CA VAL A 58 3.35 5.12 5.25
C VAL A 58 3.98 4.11 6.19
N PRO A 59 3.22 3.17 6.77
CA PRO A 59 3.82 2.17 7.62
C PRO A 59 4.91 1.48 6.80
N PRO A 60 6.09 1.22 7.36
CA PRO A 60 7.10 0.42 6.67
C PRO A 60 6.40 -0.84 6.15
N ARG A 61 6.74 -1.26 4.92
CA ARG A 61 6.17 -2.48 4.34
C ARG A 61 6.35 -3.58 5.38
N LYS A 62 5.24 -4.03 5.99
CA LYS A 62 5.29 -5.21 6.85
C LYS A 62 5.80 -6.35 6.01
N ASP A 63 6.68 -7.17 6.58
CA ASP A 63 7.17 -8.36 5.92
C ASP A 63 6.00 -9.13 5.32
N ARG A 64 6.21 -9.73 4.15
CA ARG A 64 5.17 -10.53 3.49
C ARG A 64 4.62 -11.53 4.49
N VAL A 65 3.30 -11.65 4.57
CA VAL A 65 2.67 -12.65 5.45
C VAL A 65 3.03 -14.04 4.92
N SER A 66 4.02 -14.68 5.53
CA SER A 66 4.43 -16.07 5.31
C SER A 66 4.31 -16.82 6.63
N ARG A 67 4.30 -18.17 6.57
CA ARG A 67 4.28 -18.99 7.78
C ARG A 67 5.48 -18.66 8.67
N GLU A 68 6.67 -18.59 8.09
CA GLU A 68 7.91 -18.23 8.79
C GLU A 68 7.79 -16.87 9.47
N ASN A 69 7.27 -15.85 8.79
CA ASN A 69 7.16 -14.50 9.36
C ASN A 69 6.08 -14.43 10.46
N ILE A 70 5.01 -15.22 10.35
CA ILE A 70 4.00 -15.34 11.42
C ILE A 70 4.62 -16.03 12.65
N PHE A 71 5.34 -17.13 12.46
CA PHE A 71 6.01 -17.81 13.56
C PHE A 71 7.07 -16.93 14.21
N GLN A 72 7.90 -16.22 13.43
CA GLN A 72 8.86 -15.27 13.99
C GLN A 72 8.18 -14.13 14.76
N ARG A 73 7.09 -13.56 14.23
CA ARG A 73 6.32 -12.49 14.90
C ARG A 73 5.81 -12.94 16.28
N ASP A 74 5.33 -14.18 16.35
CA ASP A 74 4.71 -14.72 17.56
C ASP A 74 5.72 -15.52 18.41
N ASN A 75 7.04 -15.36 18.21
CA ASN A 75 8.10 -16.11 18.93
C ASN A 75 7.89 -17.63 18.90
N TYR A 76 7.42 -18.14 17.76
CA TYR A 76 7.07 -19.53 17.52
C TYR A 76 5.98 -20.07 18.47
N HIS A 77 5.21 -19.18 19.10
CA HIS A 77 4.07 -19.50 19.93
C HIS A 77 2.76 -19.37 19.13
N CYS A 78 2.01 -20.45 19.03
CA CYS A 78 0.71 -20.47 18.34
C CYS A 78 -0.35 -19.71 19.14
N VAL A 79 -0.70 -18.49 18.72
CA VAL A 79 -1.73 -17.67 19.39
C VAL A 79 -3.15 -18.27 19.43
N TYR A 80 -3.41 -19.35 18.68
CA TYR A 80 -4.71 -20.05 18.67
C TYR A 80 -4.74 -21.26 19.59
N CYS A 81 -3.60 -21.91 19.79
CA CYS A 81 -3.50 -23.23 20.39
C CYS A 81 -2.48 -23.30 21.52
N GLU A 82 -1.81 -22.18 21.80
CA GLU A 82 -0.80 -21.96 22.85
C GLU A 82 0.41 -22.90 22.79
N LYS A 83 0.59 -23.61 21.67
CA LYS A 83 1.73 -24.51 21.46
C LYS A 83 2.97 -23.73 21.03
N ASN A 84 4.11 -24.05 21.64
CA ASN A 84 5.42 -23.56 21.23
C ASN A 84 6.04 -24.51 20.19
N PHE A 85 6.43 -23.97 19.04
CA PHE A 85 7.14 -24.68 17.98
C PHE A 85 8.65 -24.45 18.14
N GLN A 86 9.45 -25.50 17.97
CA GLN A 86 10.90 -25.39 18.00
C GLN A 86 11.39 -24.75 16.70
N VAL A 87 12.24 -23.74 16.81
CA VAL A 87 12.95 -23.17 15.65
C VAL A 87 13.94 -24.22 15.17
N GLN A 88 13.72 -24.81 13.99
CA GLN A 88 14.77 -25.59 13.35
C GLN A 88 15.85 -24.63 12.87
N SER A 89 16.94 -24.53 13.62
CA SER A 89 18.14 -23.78 13.25
C SER A 89 18.86 -24.50 12.10
N SER A 90 18.29 -24.50 10.90
CA SER A 90 19.02 -24.89 9.70
C SER A 90 19.85 -23.68 9.25
N LEU A 91 21.04 -23.51 9.83
CA LEU A 91 22.25 -22.92 9.24
C LEU A 91 23.38 -22.89 10.29
N SER A 92 23.88 -24.08 10.64
CA SER A 92 25.31 -24.27 10.80
C SER A 92 25.89 -24.47 9.40
N THR A 93 26.42 -23.42 8.79
CA THR A 93 27.31 -23.57 7.65
C THR A 93 28.43 -22.56 7.81
N THR A 94 29.61 -23.12 8.09
CA THR A 94 30.95 -22.63 7.74
C THR A 94 31.02 -21.56 6.68
#